data_AF-A0A2G9TB71-F1
#
_entry.id   AF-A0A2G9TB71-F1
#
_cell.length_a   1.000
_cell.length_b   1.000
_cell.length_c   1.000
_cell.angle_alpha   90.00
_cell.angle_beta   90.00
_cell.angle_gamma   90.00
#
_symmetry.space_group_name_H-M   'P 1'
#
loop_
_entity.id
_entity.type
_entity.pdbx_description
1 polymer ?
#
loop_
_entity_poly.entity_id
_entity_poly.type
_entity_poly.pdbx_seq_one_letter_code
_entity_poly.pdbx_strand_id
1 'polypeptide(L)'
;MHHPAMKSDKEFSFPIRNQLFEIRGQPGSGVDLVAVNIMRGRDVGVFPYNNYRSLAGLRRASTFDDLKAEMDSSNVEALKRVYADVNDIDLYTGIILERPSVGAAIGPTGGYMIAEQFTALKKGDRFFYEHQVPSTRGLKIGTT
;
A
#
# COMPACT_ATOMS: atom_id res chain seq x y z
N MET A 1 -6.90 -8.09 -23.33
CA MET A 1 -5.85 -7.14 -22.91
C MET A 1 -4.54 -7.91 -22.81
N HIS A 2 -3.56 -7.64 -23.66
CA HIS A 2 -2.28 -8.39 -23.72
C HIS A 2 -1.06 -7.57 -23.25
N HIS A 3 -1.28 -6.44 -22.57
CA HIS A 3 -0.19 -5.62 -22.06
C HIS A 3 0.10 -5.98 -20.60
N PRO A 4 1.37 -6.27 -20.24
CA PRO A 4 1.72 -6.55 -18.86
C PRO A 4 1.47 -5.31 -17.99
N ALA A 5 1.09 -5.54 -16.73
CA ALA A 5 1.02 -4.48 -15.74
C ALA A 5 2.42 -3.91 -15.47
N MET A 6 2.47 -2.62 -15.10
CA MET A 6 3.69 -2.02 -14.58
C MET A 6 4.11 -2.71 -13.27
N LYS A 7 5.41 -2.81 -13.03
CA LYS A 7 5.96 -3.38 -11.81
C LYS A 7 5.54 -2.55 -10.59
N SER A 8 5.24 -3.22 -9.47
CA SER A 8 4.99 -2.55 -8.20
C SER A 8 6.33 -2.26 -7.52
N ASP A 9 6.77 -1.02 -7.64
CA ASP A 9 7.94 -0.48 -6.94
C ASP A 9 7.81 1.04 -6.75
N LYS A 10 8.91 1.69 -6.37
CA LYS A 10 8.95 3.14 -6.09
C LYS A 10 8.85 4.03 -7.31
N GLU A 11 8.89 3.47 -8.52
CA GLU A 11 8.85 4.23 -9.75
C GLU A 11 7.41 4.33 -10.26
N PHE A 12 7.00 5.55 -10.56
CA PHE A 12 5.65 5.83 -11.07
C PHE A 12 5.76 6.46 -12.45
N SER A 13 4.78 6.17 -13.31
CA SER A 13 4.76 6.72 -14.65
C SER A 13 4.70 8.25 -14.62
N PHE A 14 5.40 8.89 -15.56
CA PHE A 14 5.49 10.35 -15.64
C PHE A 14 4.12 11.04 -15.61
N PRO A 15 3.07 10.55 -16.31
CA PRO A 15 1.77 11.21 -16.27
C PRO A 15 1.11 11.17 -14.88
N ILE A 16 1.28 10.09 -14.12
CA ILE A 16 0.69 9.96 -12.77
C ILE A 16 1.42 10.83 -11.75
N ARG A 17 2.74 10.98 -11.92
CA ARG A 17 3.59 11.76 -11.01
C ARG A 17 3.61 13.26 -11.33
N ASN A 18 3.37 13.69 -12.57
CA ASN A 18 3.54 15.10 -12.96
C ASN A 18 2.33 15.71 -13.68
N GLN A 19 1.46 14.89 -14.27
CA GLN A 19 0.44 15.35 -15.21
C GLN A 19 -0.96 14.85 -14.85
N LEU A 20 -1.19 14.41 -13.61
CA LEU A 20 -2.52 13.94 -13.23
C LEU A 20 -3.49 15.12 -13.33
N PHE A 21 -4.52 14.96 -14.16
CA PHE A 21 -5.48 16.03 -14.48
C PHE A 21 -4.88 17.30 -15.10
N GLU A 22 -3.73 17.21 -15.79
CA GLU A 22 -3.14 18.36 -16.50
C GLU A 22 -4.12 18.95 -17.53
N ILE A 23 -4.24 20.29 -17.51
CA ILE A 23 -5.08 21.03 -18.45
C ILE A 23 -4.34 21.14 -19.79
N ARG A 24 -5.00 20.69 -20.85
CA ARG A 24 -4.45 20.74 -22.21
C ARG A 24 -4.05 22.18 -22.57
N GLY A 25 -2.79 22.35 -22.97
CA GLY A 25 -2.26 23.66 -23.37
C GLY A 25 -1.77 24.53 -22.21
N GLN A 26 -1.78 24.02 -20.97
CA GLN A 26 -1.23 24.70 -19.79
C GLN A 26 -0.15 23.83 -19.12
N PRO A 27 1.10 23.91 -19.58
CA PRO A 27 2.19 23.10 -19.04
C PRO A 27 2.36 23.31 -17.53
N GLY A 28 2.46 22.22 -16.78
CA GLY A 28 2.69 22.26 -15.32
C GLY A 28 1.43 22.47 -14.48
N SER A 29 0.23 22.44 -15.09
CA SER A 29 -1.05 22.46 -14.37
C SER A 29 -1.46 21.11 -13.76
N GLY A 30 -0.66 20.06 -13.99
CA GLY A 30 -0.91 18.72 -13.49
C GLY A 30 -0.60 18.56 -11.99
N VAL A 31 -1.08 17.45 -11.44
CA VAL A 31 -0.91 17.07 -10.04
C VAL A 31 -0.03 15.83 -9.92
N ASP A 32 0.75 15.75 -8.84
CA ASP A 32 1.49 14.54 -8.45
C ASP A 32 0.63 13.64 -7.57
N LEU A 33 0.16 12.50 -8.11
CA LEU A 33 -0.66 11.56 -7.35
C LEU A 33 0.07 10.95 -6.15
N VAL A 34 1.37 10.72 -6.27
CA VAL A 34 2.19 10.12 -5.22
C VAL A 34 2.29 11.11 -4.05
N ALA A 35 2.54 12.39 -4.35
CA ALA A 35 2.53 13.45 -3.35
C ALA A 35 1.14 13.62 -2.72
N VAL A 36 0.07 13.55 -3.52
CA VAL A 36 -1.32 13.58 -3.01
C VAL A 36 -1.60 12.43 -2.05
N ASN A 37 -1.14 11.21 -2.32
CA ASN A 37 -1.34 10.07 -1.43
C ASN A 37 -0.62 10.27 -0.08
N ILE A 38 0.61 10.77 -0.10
CA ILE A 38 1.36 11.13 1.12
C ILE A 38 0.61 12.20 1.91
N MET A 39 0.22 13.30 1.24
CA MET A 39 -0.50 14.40 1.89
C MET A 39 -1.87 13.97 2.44
N ARG A 40 -2.59 13.11 1.72
CA ARG A 40 -3.87 12.56 2.18
C ARG A 40 -3.71 11.73 3.45
N GLY A 41 -2.63 10.94 3.54
CA GLY A 41 -2.31 10.21 4.77
C GLY A 41 -2.13 11.15 5.96
N ARG A 42 -1.44 12.27 5.76
CA ARG A 42 -1.24 13.30 6.79
C ARG A 42 -2.54 14.03 7.16
N ASP A 43 -3.34 14.39 6.16
CA ASP A 43 -4.61 15.10 6.33
C ASP A 43 -5.61 14.33 7.21
N VAL A 44 -5.75 13.02 6.96
CA VAL A 44 -6.66 12.16 7.76
C VAL A 44 -6.01 11.57 9.02
N GLY A 45 -4.78 11.97 9.34
CA GLY A 45 -4.09 11.56 10.56
C GLY A 45 -3.69 10.08 10.62
N VAL A 46 -3.32 9.48 9.48
CA VAL A 46 -2.77 8.11 9.45
C VAL A 46 -1.48 8.05 10.26
N PHE A 47 -1.33 7.02 11.10
CA PHE A 47 -0.11 6.84 11.87
C PHE A 47 1.12 6.60 10.96
N PRO A 48 2.33 6.85 11.45
CA PRO A 48 3.54 6.55 10.69
C PRO A 48 3.70 5.06 10.38
N TYR A 49 4.44 4.76 9.32
CA TYR A 49 4.74 3.42 8.82
C TYR A 49 5.19 2.45 9.94
N ASN A 50 6.04 2.92 10.85
CA ASN A 50 6.63 2.08 11.88
C ASN A 50 5.61 1.54 12.90
N ASN A 51 4.46 2.22 13.06
CA ASN A 51 3.35 1.74 13.89
C ASN A 51 2.64 0.55 13.24
N TYR A 52 2.49 0.57 11.91
CA TYR A 52 1.83 -0.50 11.16
C TYR A 52 2.73 -1.72 10.98
N ARG A 53 4.06 -1.54 10.92
CA ARG A 53 5.02 -2.66 10.94
C ARG A 53 4.77 -3.61 12.10
N SER A 54 4.61 -3.07 13.31
CA SER A 54 4.33 -3.89 14.50
C SER A 54 2.99 -4.62 14.43
N LEU A 55 1.97 -4.02 13.80
CA LEU A 55 0.68 -4.69 13.58
C LEU A 55 0.82 -5.88 12.62
N ALA A 56 1.69 -5.75 11.61
CA ALA A 56 2.03 -6.83 10.69
C ALA A 56 2.99 -7.89 11.30
N GLY A 57 3.27 -7.83 12.60
CA GLY A 57 4.17 -8.75 13.29
C GLY A 57 5.66 -8.52 13.01
N LEU A 58 6.01 -7.44 12.30
CA LEU A 58 7.40 -7.07 12.03
C LEU A 58 8.01 -6.34 13.23
N ARG A 59 9.32 -6.45 13.38
CA ARG A 59 10.04 -5.67 14.39
C ARG A 59 9.91 -4.18 14.07
N ARG A 60 9.52 -3.42 15.08
CA ARG A 60 9.55 -1.95 15.05
C ARG A 60 10.99 -1.50 14.85
N ALA A 61 11.22 -0.63 13.88
CA ALA A 61 12.53 -0.08 13.60
C ALA A 61 12.90 0.96 14.66
N SER A 62 14.13 0.91 15.16
CA SER A 62 14.72 1.93 16.03
C SER A 62 15.68 2.84 15.24
N THR A 63 16.21 2.32 14.13
CA THR A 63 17.05 3.07 13.19
C THR A 63 16.63 2.77 11.76
N PHE A 64 17.03 3.61 10.80
CA PHE A 64 16.76 3.34 9.38
C PHE A 64 17.38 2.01 8.90
N ASP A 65 18.53 1.61 9.44
CA ASP A 65 19.19 0.37 9.03
C ASP A 65 18.42 -0.89 9.42
N ASP A 66 17.54 -0.81 10.43
CA ASP A 66 16.63 -1.90 10.79
C ASP A 66 15.66 -2.26 9.64
N LEU A 67 15.38 -1.30 8.74
CA LEU A 67 14.47 -1.51 7.61
C LEU A 67 15.08 -2.35 6.49
N LYS A 68 16.40 -2.61 6.51
CA LYS A 68 17.07 -3.43 5.49
C LYS A 68 16.56 -4.87 5.44
N ALA A 69 15.90 -5.35 6.50
CA ALA A 69 15.26 -6.65 6.53
C ALA A 69 14.10 -6.75 5.51
N GLU A 70 13.36 -5.67 5.29
CA GLU A 70 12.20 -5.64 4.37
C GLU A 70 12.41 -4.73 3.14
N MET A 71 13.37 -3.82 3.16
CA MET A 71 13.61 -2.84 2.09
C MET A 71 15.01 -2.97 1.49
N ASP A 72 15.15 -2.64 0.21
CA ASP A 72 16.46 -2.57 -0.44
C ASP A 72 17.29 -1.43 0.14
N SER A 73 18.62 -1.64 0.22
CA SER A 73 19.53 -0.63 0.78
C SER A 73 19.38 0.73 0.10
N SER A 74 19.12 0.77 -1.22
CA SER A 74 18.89 2.02 -1.95
C SER A 74 17.63 2.77 -1.50
N ASN A 75 16.58 2.05 -1.08
CA ASN A 75 15.36 2.65 -0.53
C ASN A 75 15.60 3.18 0.88
N VAL A 76 16.34 2.43 1.71
CA VAL A 76 16.73 2.86 3.06
C VAL A 76 17.59 4.13 3.01
N GLU A 77 18.55 4.19 2.10
CA GLU A 77 19.37 5.40 1.92
C GLU A 77 18.56 6.59 1.38
N ALA A 78 17.53 6.35 0.57
CA ALA A 78 16.61 7.41 0.15
C ALA A 78 15.79 7.95 1.34
N LEU A 79 15.29 7.06 2.20
CA LEU A 79 14.54 7.44 3.41
C LEU A 79 15.37 8.29 4.37
N LYS A 80 16.65 7.91 4.61
CA LYS A 80 17.58 8.68 5.45
C LYS A 80 17.81 10.13 4.97
N ARG A 81 17.61 10.40 3.68
CA ARG A 81 17.76 11.75 3.11
C ARG A 81 16.51 12.61 3.27
N VAL A 82 15.35 12.00 3.45
CA VAL A 82 14.05 12.68 3.39
C VAL A 82 13.41 12.80 4.78
N TYR A 83 13.63 11.82 5.66
CA TYR A 83 13.07 11.78 7.00
C TYR A 83 14.16 11.95 8.06
N ALA A 84 13.86 12.71 9.12
CA ALA A 84 14.79 12.92 10.24
C ALA A 84 14.84 11.70 11.17
N ASP A 85 13.68 11.08 11.42
CA ASP A 85 13.56 9.89 12.25
C ASP A 85 12.81 8.76 11.51
N VAL A 86 13.13 7.51 11.83
CA VAL A 86 12.46 6.32 11.26
C VAL A 86 10.97 6.28 11.61
N ASN A 87 10.58 6.99 12.67
CA ASN A 87 9.21 7.14 13.14
C ASN A 87 8.40 8.18 12.38
N ASP A 88 9.03 8.96 11.49
CA ASP A 88 8.34 10.00 10.70
C ASP A 88 7.93 9.50 9.31
N ILE A 89 8.32 8.27 8.95
CA ILE A 89 8.06 7.71 7.61
C ILE A 89 6.55 7.59 7.39
N ASP A 90 6.03 8.27 6.36
CA ASP A 90 4.63 8.16 5.96
C ASP A 90 4.28 6.71 5.60
N LEU A 91 3.10 6.23 6.04
CA LEU A 91 2.68 4.85 5.80
C LEU A 91 2.74 4.45 4.33
N TYR A 92 2.21 5.29 3.43
CA TYR A 92 2.19 5.02 2.00
C TYR A 92 3.61 4.85 1.44
N THR A 93 4.53 5.74 1.81
CA THR A 93 5.95 5.65 1.44
C THR A 93 6.56 4.35 1.93
N GLY A 94 6.35 3.99 3.20
CA GLY A 94 6.87 2.75 3.77
C GLY A 94 6.40 1.50 3.04
N ILE A 95 5.08 1.39 2.77
CA ILE A 95 4.50 0.22 2.09
C ILE A 95 5.05 0.05 0.67
N ILE A 96 5.21 1.13 -0.10
CA ILE A 96 5.71 1.07 -1.49
C ILE A 96 7.20 0.71 -1.54
N LEU A 97 7.98 1.05 -0.52
CA LEU A 97 9.42 0.81 -0.48
C LEU A 97 9.82 -0.58 0.05
N GLU A 98 8.88 -1.33 0.65
CA GLU A 98 9.09 -2.73 1.00
C GLU A 98 9.28 -3.60 -0.25
N ARG A 99 10.17 -4.58 -0.15
CA ARG A 99 10.27 -5.65 -1.13
C ARG A 99 8.95 -6.43 -1.14
N PRO A 100 8.38 -6.72 -2.33
CA PRO A 100 7.22 -7.59 -2.42
C PRO A 100 7.49 -8.98 -1.83
N SER A 101 6.49 -9.54 -1.16
CA SER A 101 6.55 -10.92 -0.67
C SER A 101 6.57 -11.91 -1.85
N VAL A 102 7.09 -13.12 -1.63
CA VAL A 102 7.16 -14.15 -2.69
C VAL A 102 5.77 -14.43 -3.26
N GLY A 103 5.60 -14.25 -4.57
CA GLY A 103 4.32 -14.43 -5.26
C GLY A 103 3.31 -13.28 -5.06
N ALA A 104 3.70 -12.18 -4.42
CA ALA A 104 2.86 -11.00 -4.19
C ALA A 104 3.41 -9.76 -4.90
N ALA A 105 2.53 -8.76 -5.10
CA ALA A 105 2.90 -7.46 -5.64
C ALA A 105 3.26 -6.43 -4.56
N ILE A 106 3.07 -6.77 -3.28
CA ILE A 106 3.21 -5.85 -2.15
C ILE A 106 4.02 -6.49 -1.03
N GLY A 107 4.69 -5.65 -0.24
CA GLY A 107 5.45 -6.07 0.93
C GLY A 107 4.60 -6.55 2.09
N PRO A 108 5.24 -7.09 3.15
CA PRO A 108 4.56 -7.70 4.29
C PRO A 108 3.59 -6.75 5.02
N THR A 109 3.95 -5.47 5.22
CA THR A 109 3.08 -4.54 5.96
C THR A 109 1.81 -4.24 5.18
N GLY A 110 1.94 -3.88 3.91
CA GLY A 110 0.79 -3.62 3.04
C GLY A 110 -0.06 -4.89 2.81
N GLY A 111 0.60 -6.04 2.64
CA GLY A 111 -0.06 -7.34 2.52
C GLY A 111 -0.91 -7.68 3.73
N TYR A 112 -0.38 -7.49 4.94
CA TYR A 112 -1.14 -7.68 6.18
C TYR A 112 -2.37 -6.78 6.24
N MET A 113 -2.21 -5.47 6.01
CA MET A 113 -3.33 -4.52 6.07
C MET A 113 -4.45 -4.84 5.09
N ILE A 114 -4.09 -5.20 3.85
CA ILE A 114 -5.04 -5.62 2.83
C ILE A 114 -5.74 -6.91 3.27
N ALA A 115 -4.98 -7.91 3.74
CA ALA A 115 -5.55 -9.19 4.18
C ALA A 115 -6.52 -9.03 5.35
N GLU A 116 -6.18 -8.22 6.35
CA GLU A 116 -7.06 -7.91 7.49
C GLU A 116 -8.36 -7.25 7.01
N GLN A 117 -8.26 -6.24 6.14
CA GLN A 117 -9.43 -5.53 5.63
C GLN A 117 -10.35 -6.45 4.80
N PHE A 118 -9.78 -7.25 3.89
CA PHE A 118 -10.56 -8.19 3.09
C PHE A 118 -11.15 -9.33 3.92
N THR A 119 -10.44 -9.79 4.96
CA THR A 119 -10.95 -10.79 5.90
C THR A 119 -12.16 -10.26 6.66
N ALA A 120 -12.07 -9.02 7.17
CA ALA A 120 -13.19 -8.36 7.85
C ALA A 120 -14.39 -8.16 6.93
N LEU A 121 -14.17 -7.69 5.69
CA LEU A 121 -15.22 -7.52 4.69
C LEU A 121 -15.90 -8.85 4.35
N LYS A 122 -15.11 -9.91 4.09
CA LYS A 122 -15.65 -11.24 3.78
C LYS A 122 -16.45 -11.80 4.95
N LYS A 123 -15.85 -11.90 6.15
CA LYS A 123 -16.47 -12.54 7.32
C LYS A 123 -17.64 -11.72 7.89
N GLY A 124 -17.55 -10.40 7.84
CA GLY A 124 -18.56 -9.49 8.38
C GLY A 124 -19.77 -9.31 7.47
N ASP A 125 -19.65 -9.64 6.17
CA ASP A 125 -20.76 -9.54 5.24
C ASP A 125 -21.67 -10.78 5.31
N ARG A 126 -22.83 -10.62 5.94
CA ARG A 126 -23.87 -11.66 6.00
C ARG A 126 -24.32 -12.15 4.62
N PHE A 127 -24.20 -11.32 3.59
CA PHE A 127 -24.58 -11.63 2.21
C PHE A 127 -23.40 -12.01 1.32
N PHE A 128 -22.20 -12.20 1.90
CA PHE A 128 -21.06 -12.70 1.15
C PHE A 128 -21.43 -14.00 0.46
N TYR A 129 -21.06 -14.15 -0.83
CA TYR A 129 -21.63 -15.19 -1.68
C TYR A 129 -21.38 -16.62 -1.19
N GLU A 130 -20.35 -16.89 -0.39
CA GLU A 130 -20.09 -18.23 0.18
C GLU A 130 -20.85 -18.52 1.48
N HIS A 131 -21.42 -17.50 2.12
CA HIS A 131 -22.08 -17.66 3.42
C HIS A 131 -23.45 -18.32 3.26
N GLN A 132 -23.70 -19.31 4.12
CA GLN A 132 -24.99 -20.00 4.24
C GLN A 132 -25.68 -19.53 5.52
N VAL A 133 -26.46 -18.46 5.41
CA VAL A 133 -27.19 -17.86 6.56
C VAL A 133 -28.70 -18.04 6.34
N PRO A 134 -29.48 -18.37 7.37
CA PRO A 134 -30.94 -18.44 7.24
C PRO A 134 -31.51 -17.15 6.62
N SER A 135 -32.43 -17.32 5.68
CA SER A 135 -33.08 -16.22 4.95
C SER A 135 -32.16 -15.40 4.03
N THR A 136 -30.96 -15.90 3.68
CA THR A 136 -30.13 -15.35 2.59
C THR A 136 -30.00 -16.36 1.44
N ARG A 137 -29.57 -15.88 0.25
CA ARG A 137 -29.22 -16.75 -0.89
C ARG A 137 -27.73 -16.65 -1.16
N GLY A 138 -26.96 -17.60 -0.62
CA GLY A 138 -25.56 -17.80 -1.01
C GLY A 138 -25.44 -18.58 -2.31
N LEU A 139 -24.24 -18.56 -2.90
CA LEU A 139 -23.81 -19.44 -3.97
C LEU A 139 -23.97 -20.89 -3.52
N LYS A 140 -24.80 -21.64 -4.23
CA LYS A 140 -24.87 -23.09 -4.08
C LYS A 140 -23.75 -23.66 -4.95
N ILE A 141 -22.75 -24.27 -4.34
CA ILE A 141 -21.75 -25.02 -5.10
C ILE A 141 -22.51 -26.13 -5.81
N GLY A 142 -22.53 -26.08 -7.15
CA GLY A 142 -23.18 -27.10 -7.96
C GLY A 142 -22.49 -28.44 -7.70
N THR A 143 -23.24 -29.45 -7.28
CA THR A 143 -22.83 -30.85 -7.41
C THR A 143 -22.80 -31.17 -8.90
N THR A 144 -21.61 -31.29 -9.47
CA THR A 144 -21.40 -32.06 -10.70
C THR A 144 -21.74 -33.52 -10.45
#